data_AF-A0A7W7S7N5-F1
#
_entry.id   AF-A0A7W7S7N5-F1
#
_cell.length_a   1.000
_cell.length_b   1.000
_cell.length_c   1.000
_cell.angle_alpha   90.00
_cell.angle_beta   90.00
_cell.angle_gamma   90.00
#
_symmetry.space_group_name_H-M   'P 1'
#
loop_
_entity.id
_entity.type
_entity.pdbx_description
1 polymer ?
#
loop_
_entity_poly.entity_id
_entity_poly.type
_entity_poly.pdbx_seq_one_letter_code
_entity_poly.pdbx_strand_id
1 'polypeptide(L)'
;MFRHSERLRRLADRDGVTVHTADRTGPPDEWTVRLTAPTGRTTAAWAFRAPGDEPPRVGDVLEQWLSIATRHHPMLAVPEPVRSALAADLGALLGDRLPEYLAGLGRAERSS
;
A
#
# COMPACT_ATOMS: atom_id res chain seq x y z
N MET A 1 -4.07 1.36 -16.64
CA MET A 1 -3.67 1.09 -15.24
C MET A 1 -3.51 2.43 -14.52
N PHE A 2 -3.49 2.50 -13.18
CA PHE A 2 -3.20 3.70 -12.34
C PHE A 2 -4.35 4.57 -11.79
N ARG A 3 -5.63 4.26 -12.02
CA ARG A 3 -6.72 5.12 -11.48
C ARG A 3 -6.83 5.08 -9.94
N HIS A 4 -6.54 3.95 -9.32
CA HIS A 4 -6.60 3.79 -7.86
C HIS A 4 -5.38 4.40 -7.16
N SER A 5 -4.18 4.15 -7.69
CA SER A 5 -2.92 4.69 -7.18
C SER A 5 -2.95 6.22 -7.11
N GLU A 6 -3.51 6.90 -8.12
CA GLU A 6 -3.69 8.36 -8.11
C GLU A 6 -4.64 8.86 -7.01
N ARG A 7 -5.72 8.12 -6.74
CA ARG A 7 -6.66 8.47 -5.67
C ARG A 7 -6.05 8.21 -4.30
N LEU A 8 -5.38 7.08 -4.12
CA LEU A 8 -4.68 6.70 -2.89
C LEU A 8 -3.52 7.66 -2.61
N ARG A 9 -2.82 8.14 -3.65
CA ARG A 9 -1.82 9.21 -3.52
C ARG A 9 -2.43 10.48 -2.96
N ARG A 10 -3.57 10.94 -3.50
CA ARG A 10 -4.24 12.14 -2.96
C ARG A 10 -4.70 11.99 -1.51
N LEU A 11 -5.16 10.80 -1.12
CA LEU A 11 -5.50 10.51 0.28
C LEU A 11 -4.25 10.53 1.16
N ALA A 12 -3.17 9.90 0.70
CA ALA A 12 -1.89 9.88 1.38
C ALA A 12 -1.33 11.30 1.56
N ASP A 13 -1.34 12.13 0.51
CA ASP A 13 -0.90 13.54 0.56
C ASP A 13 -1.72 14.34 1.58
N ARG A 14 -3.06 14.18 1.59
CA ARG A 14 -3.96 14.85 2.55
C ARG A 14 -3.67 14.42 3.98
N ASP A 15 -3.46 13.13 4.19
CA ASP A 15 -3.28 12.54 5.51
C ASP A 15 -1.81 12.49 5.93
N GLY A 16 -0.88 13.04 5.14
CA GLY A 16 0.56 13.08 5.39
C GLY A 16 1.24 11.71 5.42
N VAL A 17 0.66 10.70 4.76
CA VAL A 17 1.25 9.36 4.64
C VAL A 17 2.30 9.38 3.53
N THR A 18 3.53 8.96 3.85
CA THR A 18 4.65 8.98 2.90
C THR A 18 5.44 7.68 2.95
N VAL A 19 6.25 7.44 1.91
CA VAL A 19 7.28 6.41 1.92
C VAL A 19 8.44 6.90 2.78
N HIS A 20 8.67 6.24 3.90
CA HIS A 20 9.75 6.56 4.84
C HIS A 20 11.09 6.00 4.36
N THR A 21 11.11 4.72 3.99
CA THR A 21 12.26 4.07 3.33
C THR A 21 11.76 3.22 2.18
N ALA A 22 12.60 3.12 1.15
CA ALA A 22 12.41 2.23 0.02
C ALA A 22 13.79 1.73 -0.40
N ASP A 23 14.12 0.52 0.03
CA ASP A 23 15.41 -0.12 -0.21
C ASP A 23 15.24 -1.22 -1.24
N ARG A 24 16.12 -1.29 -2.24
CA ARG A 24 16.11 -2.40 -3.18
C ARG A 24 16.64 -3.65 -2.50
N THR A 25 15.90 -4.75 -2.59
CA THR A 25 16.25 -5.99 -1.89
C THR A 25 16.41 -7.20 -2.79
N GLY A 26 16.22 -7.07 -4.11
CA GLY A 26 16.28 -8.19 -5.04
C GLY A 26 16.45 -7.80 -6.51
N PRO A 27 15.90 -8.59 -7.46
CA PRO A 27 15.78 -8.22 -8.87
C PRO A 27 15.20 -6.80 -9.05
N PRO A 28 15.33 -6.16 -10.24
CA PRO A 28 15.12 -4.71 -10.38
C PRO A 28 13.75 -4.20 -9.97
N ASP A 29 12.75 -5.08 -9.85
CA ASP A 29 11.37 -4.82 -9.47
C ASP A 29 11.06 -5.01 -7.98
N GLU A 30 11.99 -5.48 -7.15
CA GLU A 30 11.73 -5.81 -5.74
C GLU A 30 12.30 -4.80 -4.74
N TRP A 31 11.39 -4.21 -3.97
CA TRP A 31 11.68 -3.21 -2.96
C TRP A 31 11.20 -3.67 -1.59
N THR A 32 11.90 -3.23 -0.55
CA THR A 32 11.42 -3.26 0.82
C THR A 32 11.06 -1.84 1.21
N VAL A 33 9.78 -1.62 1.53
CA VAL A 33 9.21 -0.31 1.76
C VAL A 33 8.70 -0.19 3.20
N ARG A 34 8.83 1.00 3.77
CA ARG A 34 8.18 1.40 5.02
C ARG A 34 7.34 2.64 4.77
N LEU A 35 6.10 2.63 5.25
CA LEU A 35 5.24 3.80 5.22
C LEU A 35 5.24 4.48 6.59
N THR A 36 5.15 5.81 6.60
CA THR A 36 4.95 6.60 7.81
C THR A 36 3.72 7.49 7.65
N ALA A 37 3.00 7.70 8.74
CA ALA A 37 1.90 8.64 8.85
C ALA A 37 2.29 9.78 9.82
N PRO A 38 1.56 10.91 9.83
CA PRO A 38 1.71 11.92 10.86
C PRO A 38 1.45 11.29 12.23
N THR A 39 2.09 11.87 13.25
CA THR A 39 2.20 11.33 14.63
C THR A 39 3.24 10.22 14.81
N GLY A 40 4.13 9.99 13.83
CA GLY A 40 5.28 9.09 13.97
C GLY A 40 4.93 7.61 13.90
N ARG A 41 3.71 7.27 13.44
CA ARG A 41 3.31 5.89 13.20
C ARG A 41 3.98 5.39 11.93
N THR A 42 4.61 4.23 12.01
CA THR A 42 5.35 3.65 10.88
C THR A 42 5.01 2.16 10.79
N THR A 43 4.92 1.63 9.58
CA THR A 43 4.81 0.18 9.37
C THR A 43 6.14 -0.51 9.64
N ALA A 44 6.09 -1.84 9.77
CA ALA A 44 7.25 -2.66 9.50
C ALA A 44 7.69 -2.51 8.03
N ALA A 45 8.85 -3.07 7.72
CA ALA A 45 9.37 -3.12 6.37
C ALA A 45 8.71 -4.29 5.62
N TRP A 46 8.05 -3.98 4.50
CA TRP A 46 7.30 -4.96 3.72
C TRP A 46 7.75 -4.95 2.27
N ALA A 47 7.68 -6.13 1.65
CA ALA A 47 7.97 -6.26 0.23
C ALA A 47 6.96 -5.47 -0.62
N PHE A 48 7.47 -4.85 -1.68
CA PHE A 48 6.72 -4.16 -2.71
C PHE A 48 7.32 -4.50 -4.05
N ARG A 49 6.47 -4.83 -5.02
CA ARG A 49 6.88 -5.04 -6.41
C ARG A 49 6.52 -3.85 -7.28
N ALA A 50 7.51 -3.21 -7.88
CA ALA A 50 7.36 -2.07 -8.78
C ALA A 50 7.65 -2.51 -10.22
N PRO A 51 6.83 -2.13 -11.23
CA PRO A 51 7.23 -2.29 -12.62
C PRO A 51 8.32 -1.24 -12.96
N GLY A 52 9.58 -1.59 -12.73
CA GLY A 52 10.74 -0.78 -13.14
C GLY A 52 11.61 -0.29 -11.99
N ASP A 53 12.54 0.61 -12.35
CA ASP A 53 13.67 1.02 -11.51
C ASP A 53 13.40 2.26 -10.63
N GLU A 54 12.26 2.92 -10.79
CA GLU A 54 11.93 4.10 -10.00
C GLU A 54 11.57 3.74 -8.56
N PRO A 55 11.93 4.60 -7.57
CA PRO A 55 11.46 4.43 -6.21
C PRO A 55 9.92 4.34 -6.12
N PRO A 56 9.38 3.44 -5.29
CA PRO A 56 7.94 3.26 -5.08
C PRO A 56 7.26 4.56 -4.66
N ARG A 57 6.13 4.88 -5.32
CA ARG A 57 5.27 5.99 -4.90
C ARG A 57 4.26 5.49 -3.88
N VAL A 58 3.92 6.32 -2.90
CA VAL A 58 3.02 5.92 -1.79
C VAL A 58 1.67 5.39 -2.27
N GLY A 59 1.12 5.96 -3.34
CA GLY A 59 -0.15 5.51 -3.93
C GLY A 59 -0.08 4.09 -4.47
N ASP A 60 1.02 3.72 -5.14
CA ASP A 60 1.23 2.38 -5.70
C ASP A 60 1.46 1.34 -4.59
N VAL A 61 2.23 1.71 -3.56
CA VAL A 61 2.46 0.88 -2.37
C VAL A 61 1.16 0.59 -1.65
N LEU A 62 0.35 1.63 -1.38
CA LEU A 62 -0.95 1.49 -0.74
C LEU A 62 -1.90 0.64 -1.58
N GLU A 63 -1.94 0.82 -2.90
CA GLU A 63 -2.79 0.01 -3.78
C GLU A 63 -2.45 -1.47 -3.67
N GLN A 64 -1.17 -1.82 -3.78
CA GLN A 64 -0.71 -3.20 -3.71
C GLN A 64 -0.97 -3.81 -2.33
N TRP A 65 -0.59 -3.11 -1.26
CA TRP A 65 -0.72 -3.63 0.10
C TRP A 65 -2.17 -3.74 0.57
N LEU A 66 -3.03 -2.78 0.24
CA LEU A 66 -4.46 -2.86 0.54
C LEU A 66 -5.10 -4.01 -0.26
N SER A 67 -4.76 -4.16 -1.55
CA SER A 67 -5.27 -5.27 -2.37
C SER A 67 -4.85 -6.64 -1.85
N ILE A 68 -3.61 -6.76 -1.35
CA ILE A 68 -3.14 -7.96 -0.66
C ILE A 68 -3.96 -8.17 0.61
N ALA A 69 -4.06 -7.16 1.49
CA ALA A 69 -4.75 -7.25 2.77
C ALA A 69 -6.23 -7.67 2.62
N THR A 70 -6.91 -7.20 1.59
CA THR A 70 -8.34 -7.46 1.33
C THR A 70 -8.62 -8.65 0.42
N ARG A 71 -7.59 -9.40 0.01
CA ARG A 71 -7.71 -10.51 -0.98
C ARG A 71 -8.26 -10.09 -2.36
N HIS A 72 -8.11 -8.82 -2.73
CA HIS A 72 -8.50 -8.34 -4.07
C HIS A 72 -7.41 -8.57 -5.12
N HIS A 73 -6.21 -8.99 -4.72
CA HIS A 73 -5.13 -9.31 -5.65
C HIS A 73 -5.02 -10.84 -5.90
N PRO A 74 -5.48 -11.36 -7.05
CA PRO A 74 -5.37 -12.79 -7.36
C PRO A 74 -3.94 -13.23 -7.70
N MET A 75 -3.03 -12.29 -7.99
CA MET A 75 -1.68 -12.61 -8.51
C MET A 75 -0.61 -12.90 -7.46
N LEU A 76 -0.93 -12.85 -6.17
CA LEU A 76 0.02 -13.26 -5.13
C LEU A 76 -0.71 -14.18 -4.17
N ALA A 77 -0.39 -15.48 -4.21
CA ALA A 77 -0.75 -16.43 -3.17
C ALA A 77 0.04 -16.07 -1.88
N VAL A 78 -0.31 -14.93 -1.27
CA VAL A 78 0.31 -14.46 -0.03
C VAL A 78 -0.18 -15.37 1.09
N PRO A 79 0.71 -16.01 1.86
CA PRO A 79 0.32 -16.83 3.00
C PRO A 79 -0.57 -16.05 3.98
N GLU A 80 -1.56 -16.73 4.56
CA GLU A 80 -2.51 -16.14 5.52
C GLU A 80 -1.84 -15.34 6.65
N PRO A 81 -0.74 -15.83 7.28
CA PRO A 81 -0.08 -15.08 8.36
C PRO A 81 0.52 -13.75 7.87
N VAL A 82 1.12 -13.74 6.67
CA VAL A 82 1.75 -12.56 6.07
C VAL A 82 0.67 -11.52 5.76
N ARG A 83 -0.44 -11.95 5.15
CA ARG A 83 -1.55 -11.05 4.83
C ARG A 83 -2.18 -10.45 6.09
N SER A 84 -2.40 -11.27 7.12
CA SER A 84 -2.98 -10.80 8.39
C SER A 84 -2.06 -9.80 9.11
N ALA A 85 -0.75 -10.04 9.11
CA ALA A 85 0.23 -9.12 9.68
C ALA A 85 0.28 -7.80 8.91
N LEU A 86 0.28 -7.83 7.57
CA LEU A 86 0.23 -6.62 6.75
C LEU A 86 -1.07 -5.82 6.99
N ALA A 87 -2.21 -6.49 7.11
CA ALA A 87 -3.48 -5.85 7.41
C ALA A 87 -3.48 -5.17 8.78
N ALA A 88 -2.88 -5.80 9.80
CA ALA A 88 -2.72 -5.23 11.13
C ALA A 88 -1.81 -3.98 11.11
N ASP A 89 -0.69 -4.05 10.38
CA ASP A 89 0.23 -2.91 10.20
C ASP A 89 -0.45 -1.71 9.52
N LEU A 90 -1.22 -1.96 8.46
CA LEU A 90 -2.01 -0.93 7.79
C LEU A 90 -3.09 -0.35 8.71
N GLY A 91 -3.72 -1.19 9.54
CA GLY A 91 -4.67 -0.75 10.56
C GLY A 91 -4.03 0.16 11.60
N ALA A 92 -2.82 -0.17 12.08
CA ALA A 92 -2.07 0.67 13.01
C ALA A 92 -1.64 2.00 12.37
N LEU A 93 -1.15 1.96 11.12
CA LEU A 93 -0.73 3.14 10.37
C LEU A 93 -1.89 4.10 10.11
N LEU A 94 -2.98 3.60 9.55
CA LEU A 94 -4.09 4.42 9.05
C LEU A 94 -5.16 4.71 10.12
N GLY A 95 -5.30 3.84 11.12
CA GLY A 95 -6.31 3.96 12.19
C GLY A 95 -7.70 4.17 11.61
N ASP A 96 -8.40 5.19 12.10
CA ASP A 96 -9.76 5.56 11.67
C ASP A 96 -9.88 5.92 10.18
N ARG A 97 -8.75 6.17 9.48
CA ARG A 97 -8.75 6.47 8.06
C ARG A 97 -8.81 5.23 7.17
N LEU A 98 -8.49 4.04 7.69
CA LEU A 98 -8.43 2.80 6.91
C LEU A 98 -9.67 2.56 6.03
N PRO A 99 -10.93 2.75 6.50
CA PRO A 99 -12.12 2.57 5.67
C PRO A 99 -12.13 3.46 4.41
N GLU A 100 -11.61 4.68 4.48
CA GLU A 100 -11.56 5.61 3.36
C GLU A 100 -10.54 5.17 2.30
N TYR A 101 -9.39 4.64 2.73
CA TYR A 101 -8.39 4.05 1.83
C TYR A 101 -8.94 2.80 1.13
N LEU A 102 -9.64 1.94 1.85
CA LEU A 102 -10.32 0.77 1.28
C LEU A 102 -11.40 1.19 0.26
N ALA A 103 -12.17 2.24 0.54
CA ALA A 103 -13.11 2.82 -0.43
C ALA A 103 -12.40 3.49 -1.63
N GLY A 104 -11.17 3.97 -1.42
CA GLY A 104 -10.24 4.41 -2.47
C GLY A 104 -9.94 3.30 -3.47
N LEU A 105 -9.74 2.09 -2.95
CA LEU A 105 -9.47 0.87 -3.72
C LEU A 105 -10.73 0.34 -4.44
N GLY A 106 -11.90 0.28 -3.79
CA GLY A 106 -13.08 -0.43 -4.34
C GLY A 106 -14.07 0.38 -5.22
N ARG A 107 -14.00 1.72 -5.27
CA ARG A 107 -15.08 2.52 -5.95
C ARG A 107 -14.96 2.61 -7.48
N ALA A 108 -13.98 1.96 -8.13
CA ALA A 108 -13.90 1.99 -9.60
C ALA A 108 -14.78 0.92 -10.29
N GLU A 109 -15.38 -0.01 -9.54
CA GLU A 109 -16.19 -1.09 -10.15
C GLU A 109 -17.68 -0.77 -10.33
N ARG A 110 -18.14 0.47 -10.05
CA ARG A 110 -19.55 0.87 -10.30
C ARG A 110 -19.70 1.98 -11.33
N SER A 111 -18.99 1.87 -12.44
CA SER A 111 -19.24 2.67 -13.64
C SER A 111 -18.88 1.84 -14.87
N SER A 112 -19.69 0.83 -15.14
CA SER A 112 -19.79 0.16 -16.45
C SER A 112 -21.24 -0.18 -16.69
#